data_AF-A0A9E4C0C8-F1
#
_entry.id   AF-A0A9E4C0C8-F1
#
_cell.length_a   1.000
_cell.length_b   1.000
_cell.length_c   1.000
_cell.angle_alpha   90.00
_cell.angle_beta   90.00
_cell.angle_gamma   90.00
#
_symmetry.space_group_name_H-M   'P 1'
#
loop_
_entity.id
_entity.type
_entity.pdbx_description
1 polymer ?
#
loop_
_entity_poly.entity_id
_entity_poly.type
_entity_poly.pdbx_seq_one_letter_code
_entity_poly.pdbx_strand_id
1 'polypeptide(L)'
;SGPDHHLFSLMPTGEQNDLALLTLEQSLNFESPRDDNRDNTYELYVEASDTGHRTQIAVFVRVDHKVGKEVSVGVTDENEPPSIRGSSLLFFPENATGELAT
;
A
#
# COMPACT_ATOMS: atom_id res chain seq x y z
N SER A 1 2.46 -12.98 22.32
CA SER A 1 3.73 -13.40 22.97
C SER A 1 4.86 -13.25 21.96
N GLY A 2 6.08 -13.70 22.24
CA GLY A 2 7.27 -13.49 21.38
C GLY A 2 8.17 -12.38 21.92
N PRO A 3 9.36 -12.15 21.34
CA PRO A 3 10.34 -11.18 21.85
C PRO A 3 9.75 -9.76 21.98
N ASP A 4 9.21 -9.24 20.88
CA ASP A 4 8.83 -7.83 20.78
C ASP A 4 7.38 -7.58 21.20
N HIS A 5 6.72 -8.58 21.78
CA HIS A 5 5.29 -8.53 22.09
C HIS A 5 4.90 -7.38 23.03
N HIS A 6 5.85 -6.90 23.82
CA HIS A 6 5.68 -5.83 24.80
C HIS A 6 5.62 -4.43 24.15
N LEU A 7 5.91 -4.33 22.85
CA LEU A 7 5.83 -3.10 22.06
C LEU A 7 4.49 -2.94 21.34
N PHE A 8 3.63 -3.96 21.42
CA PHE A 8 2.35 -4.02 20.74
C PHE A 8 1.19 -4.25 21.69
N SER A 9 0.06 -3.63 21.37
CA SER A 9 -1.24 -3.97 21.93
C SER A 9 -2.13 -4.62 20.86
N LEU A 10 -2.91 -5.60 21.30
CA LEU A 10 -3.90 -6.27 20.46
C LEU A 10 -5.29 -5.98 21.02
N MET A 11 -6.13 -5.35 20.21
CA MET A 11 -7.50 -5.04 20.57
C MET A 11 -8.46 -5.86 19.69
N PRO A 12 -9.28 -6.74 20.27
CA PRO A 12 -10.36 -7.40 19.53
C PRO A 12 -11.33 -6.36 18.95
N THR A 13 -11.73 -6.56 17.71
CA THR A 13 -12.69 -5.72 16.97
C THR A 13 -13.65 -6.59 16.16
N GLY A 14 -14.63 -5.96 15.51
CA GLY A 14 -15.71 -6.66 14.83
C GLY A 14 -16.87 -6.98 15.77
N GLU A 15 -18.05 -7.22 15.21
CA GLU A 15 -19.27 -7.42 16.02
C GLU A 15 -19.22 -8.71 16.86
N GLN A 16 -18.35 -9.65 16.49
CA GLN A 16 -18.19 -10.93 17.17
C GLN A 16 -16.76 -11.16 17.70
N ASN A 17 -15.94 -10.11 17.79
CA ASN A 17 -14.49 -10.23 18.10
C ASN A 17 -13.74 -11.13 17.11
N ASP A 18 -14.20 -11.17 15.86
CA ASP A 18 -13.64 -11.96 14.76
C ASP A 18 -12.47 -11.24 14.05
N LEU A 19 -12.25 -9.97 14.38
CA LEU A 19 -11.14 -9.16 13.90
C LEU A 19 -10.31 -8.66 15.10
N ALA A 20 -9.11 -8.14 14.81
CA ALA A 20 -8.31 -7.47 15.81
C ALA A 20 -7.46 -6.35 15.19
N LEU A 21 -7.23 -5.29 15.95
CA LEU A 21 -6.28 -4.23 15.64
C LEU A 21 -4.98 -4.48 16.41
N LEU A 22 -3.90 -4.65 15.66
CA LEU A 22 -2.54 -4.71 16.21
C LEU A 22 -1.94 -3.30 16.14
N THR A 23 -1.66 -2.72 17.31
CA THR A 23 -1.13 -1.35 17.43
C THR A 23 0.28 -1.40 17.99
N LEU A 24 1.21 -0.70 17.35
CA LEU A 24 2.52 -0.44 17.92
C LEU A 24 2.43 0.75 18.87
N GLU A 25 2.85 0.56 20.12
CA GLU A 25 2.65 1.56 21.18
C GLU A 25 3.64 2.74 21.12
N GLN A 26 4.71 2.61 20.32
CA GLN A 26 5.79 3.58 20.24
C GLN A 26 6.18 3.84 18.78
N SER A 27 6.67 5.05 18.49
CA SER A 27 7.15 5.39 17.15
C SER A 27 8.40 4.58 16.78
N LEU A 28 8.45 4.09 15.54
CA LEU A 28 9.61 3.43 14.98
C LEU A 28 10.74 4.42 14.66
N ASN A 29 11.98 3.99 14.86
CA ASN A 29 13.18 4.72 14.46
C ASN A 29 14.17 3.68 13.91
N PHE A 30 14.51 3.78 12.63
CA PHE A 30 15.38 2.81 11.96
C PHE A 30 16.83 2.87 12.49
N GLU A 31 17.31 4.07 12.81
CA GLU A 31 18.64 4.31 13.35
C GLU A 31 18.76 3.94 14.84
N SER A 32 17.63 3.75 15.53
CA SER A 32 17.56 3.36 16.93
C SER A 32 16.35 2.45 17.16
N PRO A 33 16.39 1.20 16.67
CA PRO A 33 15.26 0.30 16.78
C PRO A 33 15.07 -0.14 18.23
N ARG A 34 13.82 -0.46 18.57
CA ARG A 34 13.39 -0.78 19.94
C ARG A 34 13.07 -2.25 20.12
N ASP A 35 13.16 -3.03 19.05
CA ASP A 35 13.13 -4.49 19.09
C ASP A 35 14.27 -5.03 19.97
N ASP A 36 14.05 -6.22 20.51
CA ASP A 36 14.94 -6.83 21.49
C ASP A 36 16.35 -7.08 20.92
N ASN A 37 16.42 -7.45 19.64
CA ASN A 37 17.66 -7.84 18.97
C ASN A 37 18.33 -6.69 18.18
N ARG A 38 17.66 -5.53 18.06
CA ARG A 38 18.12 -4.33 17.34
C ARG A 38 18.37 -4.53 15.83
N ASP A 39 17.66 -5.43 15.17
CA ASP A 39 17.85 -5.73 13.75
C ASP A 39 16.81 -5.10 12.80
N ASN A 40 15.86 -4.32 13.35
CA ASN A 40 14.72 -3.72 12.66
C ASN A 40 13.62 -4.71 12.24
N THR A 41 13.59 -5.91 12.80
CA THR A 41 12.55 -6.91 12.58
C THR A 41 11.86 -7.22 13.90
N TYR A 42 10.63 -6.74 14.05
CA TYR A 42 9.82 -6.99 15.24
C TYR A 42 9.10 -8.33 15.09
N GLU A 43 9.37 -9.25 16.02
CA GLU A 43 8.88 -10.62 16.04
C GLU A 43 7.86 -10.81 17.17
N LEU A 44 6.65 -11.25 16.80
CA LEU A 44 5.63 -11.62 17.77
C LEU A 44 4.79 -12.81 17.31
N TYR A 45 4.14 -13.43 18.27
CA TYR A 45 3.13 -14.46 18.05
C TYR A 45 1.75 -13.93 18.46
N VAL A 46 0.82 -14.01 17.52
CA VAL A 46 -0.60 -13.74 17.74
C VAL A 46 -1.32 -15.08 17.86
N GLU A 47 -2.15 -15.22 18.88
CA GLU A 47 -2.94 -16.42 19.11
C GLU A 47 -4.43 -16.07 18.98
N ALA A 48 -5.14 -16.85 18.18
CA ALA A 48 -6.59 -16.85 18.14
C ALA A 48 -7.10 -18.14 18.78
N SER A 49 -8.16 -18.03 19.57
CA SER A 49 -8.76 -19.17 20.24
C SER A 49 -10.28 -19.16 20.07
N ASP A 50 -10.84 -20.35 19.86
CA ASP A 50 -12.27 -20.63 19.96
C ASP A 50 -12.46 -21.75 21.01
N THR A 51 -13.69 -22.17 21.24
CA THR A 51 -14.12 -23.26 22.14
C THR A 51 -13.31 -24.54 21.93
N GLY A 52 -12.21 -24.65 22.69
CA GLY A 52 -11.32 -25.81 22.73
C GLY A 52 -10.17 -25.80 21.72
N HIS A 53 -10.08 -24.80 20.84
CA HIS A 53 -9.07 -24.73 19.77
C HIS A 53 -8.24 -23.46 19.90
N ARG A 54 -6.92 -23.59 19.72
CA ARG A 54 -5.98 -22.46 19.74
C ARG A 54 -5.07 -22.58 18.54
N THR A 55 -4.93 -21.49 17.80
CA THR A 55 -4.04 -21.39 16.65
C THR A 55 -3.15 -20.19 16.84
N GLN A 56 -1.86 -20.37 16.59
CA GLN A 56 -0.86 -19.32 16.71
C GLN A 56 -0.27 -19.02 15.34
N ILE A 57 -0.07 -17.73 15.06
CA ILE A 57 0.57 -17.21 13.86
C ILE A 57 1.77 -16.37 14.28
N ALA A 58 2.91 -16.60 13.62
CA ALA A 58 4.07 -15.73 13.72
C ALA A 58 3.88 -14.50 12.83
N VAL A 59 4.15 -13.32 13.39
CA VAL A 59 4.06 -12.04 12.70
C VAL A 59 5.45 -11.38 12.77
N PHE A 60 5.93 -10.95 11.60
CA PHE A 60 7.21 -10.27 11.44
C PHE A 60 6.94 -8.90 10.83
N VAL A 61 7.32 -7.83 11.53
CA VAL A 61 7.21 -6.46 11.02
C VAL A 61 8.61 -5.92 10.82
N ARG A 62 9.00 -5.73 9.55
CA ARG A 62 10.31 -5.20 9.19
C ARG A 62 10.22 -3.70 8.94
N VAL A 63 11.14 -2.96 9.55
CA VAL A 63 11.31 -1.52 9.33
C VAL A 63 12.48 -1.30 8.40
N ASP A 64 12.21 -0.69 7.25
CA ASP A 64 13.25 -0.31 6.30
C ASP A 64 13.32 1.21 6.16
N HIS A 65 14.54 1.76 6.10
CA HIS A 65 14.74 3.15 5.75
C HIS A 65 14.40 3.36 4.26
N LYS A 66 13.22 3.91 3.98
CA LYS A 66 12.85 4.38 2.64
C LYS A 66 13.58 5.70 2.33
N VAL A 67 14.79 5.62 1.78
CA VAL A 67 15.41 6.79 1.15
C VAL A 67 14.80 6.93 -0.24
N GLY A 68 13.68 7.66 -0.35
CA GLY A 68 12.98 7.86 -1.61
C GLY A 68 12.05 9.06 -1.56
N LYS A 69 12.55 10.22 -1.99
CA LYS A 69 11.70 11.36 -2.32
C LYS A 69 11.19 11.13 -3.73
N GLU A 70 10.09 10.39 -3.88
CA GLU A 70 9.44 10.27 -5.18
C GLU A 70 8.82 11.63 -5.55
N VAL A 71 9.44 12.32 -6.50
CA VAL A 71 8.82 13.43 -7.22
C VAL A 71 8.35 12.87 -8.56
N SER A 72 7.06 12.57 -8.65
CA SER A 72 6.42 12.20 -9.90
C SER A 72 6.19 13.48 -10.71
N VAL A 73 7.04 13.77 -11.70
CA VAL A 73 6.73 14.76 -12.74
C VAL A 73 5.96 14.03 -13.82
N GLY A 74 4.63 14.17 -13.82
CA GLY A 74 3.81 13.76 -14.95
C GLY A 74 3.94 14.80 -16.07
N VAL A 75 4.30 14.37 -17.27
CA VAL A 75 4.05 15.16 -18.48
C VAL A 75 2.54 15.09 -18.71
N THR A 76 1.84 16.21 -18.62
CA THR A 76 0.49 16.30 -19.16
C THR A 76 0.65 16.32 -20.68
N ASP A 77 0.20 15.26 -21.33
CA ASP A 77 0.00 15.28 -22.78
C ASP A 77 -1.07 16.34 -23.06
N GLU A 78 -0.69 17.40 -23.77
CA GLU A 78 -1.66 18.40 -24.25
C GLU A 78 -2.40 17.79 -25.44
N ASN A 79 -3.68 18.08 -25.59
CA ASN A 79 -4.49 17.54 -26.68
C ASN A 79 -3.91 17.98 -28.04
N GLU A 80 -3.20 17.07 -28.72
CA GLU A 80 -2.72 17.23 -30.09
C GLU A 80 -3.83 16.78 -31.08
N PRO A 81 -4.12 17.55 -32.14
CA PRO A 81 -5.13 17.15 -33.11
C PRO A 81 -4.72 15.86 -33.84
N PRO A 82 -5.68 14.97 -34.14
CA PRO A 82 -5.39 13.71 -34.81
C PRO A 82 -4.81 13.96 -36.22
N SER A 83 -3.73 13.27 -36.56
CA SER A 83 -3.17 13.28 -37.92
C SER A 83 -3.44 11.95 -38.64
N ILE A 84 -4.00 12.01 -39.86
CA ILE A 84 -4.17 10.86 -40.74
C ILE A 84 -3.11 10.94 -41.84
N ARG A 85 -2.12 10.03 -41.83
CA ARG A 85 -1.18 9.88 -42.96
C ARG A 85 -1.60 8.69 -43.83
N GLY A 86 -2.46 8.98 -44.80
CA GLY A 86 -2.79 8.09 -45.90
C GLY A 86 -3.02 8.92 -47.17
N SER A 87 -2.46 8.47 -48.29
CA SER A 87 -2.62 9.12 -49.60
C SER A 87 -4.02 8.84 -50.19
N SER A 88 -5.03 9.53 -49.67
CA SER A 88 -6.23 10.02 -50.36
C SER A 88 -6.94 11.03 -49.44
N LEU A 89 -7.13 12.26 -49.92
CA LEU A 89 -7.32 13.47 -49.10
C LEU A 89 -8.80 13.80 -48.86
N LEU A 90 -9.25 13.69 -47.61
CA LEU A 90 -10.35 14.52 -47.08
C LEU A 90 -9.83 15.22 -45.82
N PHE A 91 -9.87 16.55 -45.81
CA PHE A 91 -9.38 17.39 -44.72
C PHE A 91 -10.58 17.93 -43.95
N PHE A 92 -10.73 17.53 -42.68
CA PHE A 92 -11.65 18.19 -41.76
C PHE A 92 -10.84 19.17 -40.91
N PRO A 93 -11.18 20.46 -40.89
CA PRO A 93 -10.53 21.40 -39.98
C PRO A 93 -10.89 21.07 -38.52
N GLU A 94 -9.93 21.21 -37.61
CA GLU A 94 -10.18 21.03 -36.18
C GLU A 94 -11.21 22.08 -35.66
N ASN A 95 -12.09 21.65 -34.75
CA ASN A 95 -13.34 22.31 -34.29
C ASN A 95 -14.51 22.40 -35.28
N ALA A 96 -14.49 21.64 -36.39
CA ALA A 96 -15.67 21.47 -37.22
C ALA A 96 -16.41 20.15 -36.93
N THR A 97 -17.73 20.20 -36.77
CA THR A 97 -18.60 19.02 -36.92
C THR A 97 -18.88 18.77 -38.40
N GLY A 98 -18.70 17.53 -38.86
CA GLY A 98 -19.06 17.08 -40.20
C GLY A 98 -19.70 15.69 -40.17
N GLU A 99 -20.57 15.40 -41.14
CA GLU A 99 -21.20 14.09 -41.29
C GLU A 99 -20.30 13.13 -42.10
N LEU A 100 -20.27 11.86 -41.69
CA LEU A 100 -19.65 10.79 -42.46
C LEU A 100 -20.45 10.57 -43.74
N ALA A 101 -19.77 10.61 -44.89
CA ALA A 101 -20.36 10.11 -46.14
C ALA A 101 -20.66 8.61 -45.96
N THR A 102 -21.94 8.25 -46.12
CA THR A 102 -22.52 6.91 -45.83
C THR A 102 -21.76 5.74 -46.43
#